data_AF-A0A1I5ET80-F1
#
_entry.id   AF-A0A1I5ET80-F1
#
_cell.length_a   1.000
_cell.length_b   1.000
_cell.length_c   1.000
_cell.angle_alpha   90.00
_cell.angle_beta   90.00
_cell.angle_gamma   90.00
#
_symmetry.space_group_name_H-M   'P 1'
#
loop_
_entity.id
_entity.type
_entity.pdbx_description
1 polymer ?
#
loop_
_entity_poly.entity_id
_entity_poly.type
_entity_poly.pdbx_seq_one_letter_code
_entity_poly.pdbx_strand_id
1 'polypeptide(L)' 'MERKLIPWWPDAGEALGGISRTTTYELIRSGELPSVTIGRRRFVAVADLDAFVEGRRTGGQGGTAA' A
#
# COMPACT_ATOMS: atom_id res chain seq x y z
N MET A 1 8.93 -13.98 -13.42
CA MET A 1 9.29 -14.13 -11.99
C MET A 1 8.33 -13.25 -11.20
N GLU A 2 7.51 -13.84 -10.34
CA GLU A 2 6.58 -13.10 -9.47
C GLU A 2 7.39 -12.37 -8.39
N ARG A 3 7.29 -11.04 -8.34
CA ARG A 3 7.92 -10.25 -7.28
C ARG A 3 7.03 -10.29 -6.05
N LYS A 4 7.46 -11.00 -5.01
CA LYS A 4 6.74 -11.05 -3.72
C LYS A 4 6.70 -9.70 -3.01
N LEU A 5 7.71 -8.86 -3.25
CA LEU A 5 7.89 -7.56 -2.60
C LEU A 5 8.12 -6.49 -3.65
N ILE A 6 7.40 -5.38 -3.51
CA ILE A 6 7.59 -4.18 -4.33
C ILE A 6 8.05 -3.00 -3.45
N PRO A 7 8.85 -2.07 -3.98
CA PRO A 7 9.21 -0.85 -3.25
C PRO A 7 7.95 -0.14 -2.76
N TRP A 8 7.99 0.37 -1.53
CA TRP A 8 6.87 1.14 -0.98
C TRP A 8 6.58 2.42 -1.77
N TRP A 9 7.57 2.94 -2.50
CA TRP A 9 7.43 4.06 -3.43
C TRP A 9 8.42 3.90 -4.59
N PRO A 10 8.04 4.19 -5.85
CA PRO A 10 6.69 4.55 -6.30
C PRO A 10 5.77 3.35 -6.53
N ASP A 11 6.29 2.12 -6.62
CA ASP A 11 5.54 0.94 -7.08
C ASP A 11 4.25 0.66 -6.28
N ALA A 12 4.26 0.74 -4.95
CA ALA A 12 3.04 0.51 -4.17
C ALA A 12 1.96 1.56 -4.39
N GLY A 13 2.33 2.82 -4.61
CA GLY A 13 1.38 3.90 -4.93
C GLY A 13 0.75 3.71 -6.31
N GLU A 14 1.55 3.31 -7.30
CA GLU A 14 1.09 2.96 -8.64
C GLU A 14 0.15 1.74 -8.61
N ALA A 15 0.52 0.69 -7.85
CA ALA A 15 -0.28 -0.52 -7.72
C ALA A 15 -1.65 -0.27 -7.07
N LEU A 16 -1.78 0.76 -6.22
CA LEU A 16 -3.04 1.18 -5.59
C LEU A 16 -3.85 2.16 -6.45
N GLY A 17 -3.49 2.35 -7.73
CA GLY A 17 -4.21 3.22 -8.66
C GLY A 17 -3.61 4.62 -8.81
N GLY A 18 -2.32 4.79 -8.54
CA GLY A 18 -1.59 6.06 -8.75
C GLY A 18 -1.79 7.07 -7.61
N ILE A 19 -1.83 6.60 -6.36
CA ILE A 19 -2.01 7.49 -5.20
C ILE A 19 -0.73 8.27 -4.86
N SER A 20 -0.90 9.46 -4.28
CA SER A 20 0.18 10.35 -3.88
C SER A 20 1.17 9.71 -2.89
N ARG A 21 2.44 10.15 -2.94
CA ARG A 21 3.49 9.71 -1.99
C ARG A 21 3.10 9.91 -0.54
N THR A 22 2.49 11.06 -0.25
CA THR A 22 2.04 11.41 1.10
C THR A 22 0.97 10.42 1.58
N THR A 23 -0.02 10.11 0.75
CA THR A 23 -1.07 9.14 1.07
C THR A 23 -0.48 7.75 1.30
N THR A 24 0.41 7.29 0.42
CA THR A 24 1.09 6.00 0.57
C THR A 24 1.90 5.95 1.87
N TYR A 25 2.62 7.03 2.19
CA TYR A 25 3.38 7.13 3.43
C TYR A 25 2.47 7.10 4.67
N GLU A 26 1.36 7.83 4.65
CA GLU A 26 0.40 7.85 5.76
C GLU A 26 -0.26 6.48 5.97
N LEU A 27 -0.61 5.75 4.90
CA LEU A 27 -1.12 4.37 5.02
C LEU A 27 -0.11 3.42 5.66
N ILE A 28 1.16 3.55 5.30
CA ILE A 28 2.24 2.75 5.90
C ILE A 28 2.47 3.18 7.35
N ARG A 29 2.39 4.47 7.64
CA ARG A 29 2.60 5.04 8.97
C ARG A 29 1.45 4.71 9.93
N SER A 30 0.21 4.72 9.45
CA SER A 30 -0.98 4.32 10.21
C SER A 30 -1.01 2.81 10.48
N GLY A 31 -0.23 2.04 9.72
CA GLY A 31 -0.20 0.58 9.77
C GLY A 31 -1.33 -0.07 8.96
N GLU A 32 -2.13 0.71 8.24
CA GLU A 32 -3.14 0.19 7.31
C GLU A 32 -2.51 -0.56 6.13
N LEU A 33 -1.33 -0.14 5.69
CA LEU A 33 -0.54 -0.86 4.69
C LEU A 33 0.71 -1.47 5.32
N PRO A 34 0.73 -2.80 5.54
CA PRO A 34 1.90 -3.48 6.08
C PRO A 34 3.14 -3.23 5.21
N SER A 35 4.26 -2.91 5.88
CA SER A 35 5.53 -2.71 5.18
C SER A 35 6.65 -3.52 5.83
N VAL A 36 7.51 -4.10 5.00
CA VAL A 36 8.67 -4.88 5.39
C VAL A 36 9.93 -4.07 5.12
N THR A 37 10.76 -3.90 6.13
CA THR A 37 12.06 -3.21 5.97
C THR A 37 13.15 -4.26 5.74
N ILE A 38 13.83 -4.17 4.60
CA ILE A 38 14.96 -5.03 4.24
C ILE A 38 16.20 -4.15 4.14
N GLY A 39 17.07 -4.24 5.15
CA GLY A 39 18.22 -3.36 5.31
C GLY A 39 17.79 -1.89 5.42
N ARG A 40 18.19 -1.07 4.45
CA ARG A 40 17.88 0.37 4.40
C ARG A 40 16.64 0.71 3.55
N ARG A 41 16.02 -0.28 2.90
CA ARG A 41 14.91 -0.09 1.97
C ARG A 41 13.63 -0.68 2.55
N ARG A 42 12.51 -0.01 2.28
CA ARG A 42 11.18 -0.47 2.67
C ARG A 42 10.45 -1.04 1.46
N PHE A 43 9.73 -2.12 1.68
CA PHE A 43 8.96 -2.84 0.69
C PHE A 43 7.56 -3.10 1.22
N VAL A 44 6.64 -3.37 0.31
CA VAL A 44 5.27 -3.79 0.59
C VAL A 44 5.08 -5.13 -0.12
N ALA A 45 4.45 -6.10 0.53
CA ALA A 45 4.13 -7.35 -0.14
C ALA A 45 2.93 -7.18 -1.05
N VAL A 46 2.96 -7.84 -2.20
CA VAL A 46 1.83 -7.81 -3.14
C VAL A 46 0.56 -8.38 -2.50
N ALA A 47 0.69 -9.40 -1.65
CA ALA A 47 -0.41 -9.98 -0.90
C ALA A 47 -1.03 -8.99 0.11
N ASP A 48 -0.22 -8.14 0.75
CA ASP A 48 -0.71 -7.13 1.69
C ASP A 48 -1.48 -6.01 0.97
N LEU A 49 -1.07 -5.66 -0.26
CA LEU A 49 -1.80 -4.71 -1.10
C LEU A 49 -3.17 -5.25 -1.50
N ASP A 50 -3.24 -6.51 -1.91
CA ASP A 50 -4.48 -7.18 -2.27
C ASP A 50 -5.44 -7.26 -1.06
N ALA A 51 -4.91 -7.66 0.10
CA ALA A 51 -5.65 -7.69 1.35
C ALA A 51 -6.14 -6.30 1.78
N PHE A 52 -5.34 -5.25 1.58
CA PHE A 52 -5.74 -3.87 1.86
C PHE A 52 -6.92 -3.44 0.97
N VAL A 53 -6.86 -3.72 -0.34
CA VAL A 53 -7.93 -3.38 -1.29
C VAL A 53 -9.21 -4.16 -0.96
N GLU A 54 -9.10 -5.46 -0.69
CA GLU A 54 -10.25 -6.31 -0.35
C GLU A 54 -10.89 -5.90 0.99
N GLY A 55 -10.05 -5.55 1.98
CA GLY A 55 -10.50 -5.00 3.26
C GLY A 55 -11.26 -3.68 3.09
N ARG A 56 -10.78 -2.80 2.20
CA ARG A 56 -11.45 -1.53 1.86
C ARG A 56 -12.77 -1.74 1.12
N ARG A 57 -12.82 -2.73 0.23
CA ARG A 57 -14.00 -3.11 -0.54
C ARG A 57 -15.11 -3.66 0.35
N THR A 58 -14.74 -4.51 1.30
CA THR A 58 -15.69 -5.15 2.23
C THR A 58 -16.08 -4.19 3.37
N GLY A 59 -15.16 -3.31 3.78
CA GLY A 59 -15.35 -2.36 4.87
C GLY A 59 -16.11 -1.08 4.54
N GLY A 60 -16.46 -0.83 3.27
CA GLY A 60 -17.42 0.21 2.89
C GLY A 60 -17.25 1.57 3.57
N GLN A 61 -16.03 2.06 3.78
CA GLN A 61 -15.79 3.41 4.24
C GLN A 61 -15.44 4.28 3.03
N GLY A 62 -16.51 4.82 2.42
CA GLY A 62 -16.44 5.90 1.45
C GLY A 62 -15.72 7.09 2.06
N GLY A 63 -14.46 7.26 1.68
CA GLY A 63 -13.77 8.53 1.82
C GLY A 63 -14.16 9.41 0.65
N THR A 64 -15.19 10.24 0.85
CA THR A 64 -15.43 11.43 0.04
C THR A 64 -14.14 12.23 -0.08
N ALA A 65 -13.61 12.38 -1.28
CA ALA A 65 -12.72 13.47 -1.63
C ALA A 65 -13.55 14.42 -2.51
N ALA A 66 -13.73 15.63 -1.97
CA ALA A 66 -14.46 16.76 -2.54
C ALA A 66 -13.79 17.32 -3.81
#